data_AF-A0A1H3W1M6-F1
#
_entry.id   AF-A0A1H3W1M6-F1
#
_cell.length_a   1.000
_cell.length_b   1.000
_cell.length_c   1.000
_cell.angle_alpha   90.00
_cell.angle_beta   90.00
_cell.angle_gamma   90.00
#
_symmetry.space_group_name_H-M   'P 1'
#
loop_
_entity.id
_entity.type
_entity.pdbx_description
1 polymer ?
#
loop_
_entity_poly.entity_id
_entity_poly.type
_entity_poly.pdbx_seq_one_letter_code
_entity_poly.pdbx_strand_id
1 'polypeptide(L)'
;MKRVAGLAFIFCFILLGCKKDKGAAQDIEKAGSNKTDYTKESIKAMENLRPKLYGTWSMEKITVKPVLSAAGELGFKRDTTLLNLASLNIDRVDYSSQPGNLTRNDVTGMLKFKTKSYPVGFRMLATPTWITEGIGPQTFALFEFRFPVGSHLTETEEAYLSNLTLIGENYSINMSKDGKTMIWKGLNRAIESIEFVRK
;
A
#
# COMPACT_ATOMS: atom_id res chain seq x y z
N MET A 1 -2.67 -54.74 52.65
CA MET A 1 -3.90 -55.17 53.35
C MET A 1 -4.61 -53.95 53.91
N LYS A 2 -5.91 -53.83 53.61
CA LYS A 2 -7.03 -53.13 54.30
C LYS A 2 -6.61 -52.19 55.47
N ARG A 3 -7.10 -50.94 55.58
CA ARG A 3 -8.52 -50.59 55.78
C ARG A 3 -8.81 -49.12 55.47
N VAL A 4 -10.01 -48.91 54.95
CA VAL A 4 -10.77 -47.66 54.85
C VAL A 4 -11.62 -47.49 56.13
N ALA A 5 -11.74 -46.26 56.63
CA ALA A 5 -12.84 -45.66 57.40
C ALA A 5 -12.35 -44.28 57.89
N GLY A 6 -13.05 -43.16 57.86
CA GLY A 6 -14.44 -42.84 57.60
C GLY A 6 -14.77 -41.55 58.37
N LEU A 7 -15.34 -40.57 57.66
CA LEU A 7 -16.19 -39.45 58.13
C LEU A 7 -15.80 -38.61 59.37
N ALA A 8 -15.63 -37.30 59.16
CA ALA A 8 -16.35 -36.28 59.92
C ALA A 8 -16.43 -34.97 59.11
N PHE A 9 -17.66 -34.54 58.90
CA PHE A 9 -18.10 -33.36 58.16
C PHE A 9 -18.11 -32.17 59.12
N ILE A 10 -17.40 -31.07 58.84
CA ILE A 10 -17.71 -29.76 59.43
C ILE A 10 -17.64 -28.70 58.34
N PHE A 11 -18.83 -28.32 57.89
CA PHE A 11 -19.12 -27.11 57.15
C PHE A 11 -18.81 -25.91 58.05
N CYS A 12 -17.93 -25.01 57.60
CA CYS A 12 -17.84 -23.66 58.18
C CYS A 12 -18.08 -22.65 57.07
N PHE A 13 -19.33 -22.16 57.03
CA PHE A 13 -19.76 -21.01 56.26
C PHE A 13 -19.00 -19.78 56.76
N ILE A 14 -18.04 -19.26 55.99
CA ILE A 14 -17.54 -17.90 56.20
C ILE A 14 -18.36 -16.97 55.31
N LEU A 15 -19.38 -16.38 55.93
CA LEU A 15 -20.08 -15.19 55.47
C LEU A 15 -19.12 -13.99 55.54
N LEU A 16 -18.50 -13.62 54.43
CA LEU A 16 -17.95 -12.28 54.25
C LEU A 16 -18.98 -11.43 53.51
N GLY A 17 -19.72 -10.65 54.31
CA GLY A 17 -20.63 -9.63 53.81
C GLY A 17 -19.87 -8.55 53.06
N CYS A 18 -20.21 -8.37 51.78
CA CYS A 18 -19.85 -7.17 51.02
C CYS A 18 -20.50 -5.94 51.66
N LYS A 19 -19.67 -5.09 52.26
CA LYS A 19 -20.05 -3.75 52.70
C LYS A 19 -20.35 -2.91 51.45
N LYS A 20 -21.56 -2.36 51.43
CA LYS A 20 -22.14 -1.58 50.35
C LYS A 20 -21.69 -0.13 50.48
N ASP A 21 -20.63 0.27 49.79
CA ASP A 21 -20.33 1.68 49.58
C ASP A 21 -21.07 2.18 48.33
N LYS A 22 -22.15 2.92 48.59
CA LYS A 22 -22.83 3.76 47.62
C LYS A 22 -22.41 5.21 47.87
N GLY A 23 -21.40 5.66 47.14
CA GLY A 23 -21.15 7.05 46.79
C GLY A 23 -20.57 7.02 45.38
N ALA A 24 -21.41 7.18 44.35
CA ALA A 24 -21.57 8.46 43.65
C ALA A 24 -20.17 8.93 43.15
N ALA A 25 -19.67 8.43 42.03
CA ALA A 25 -20.23 8.55 40.67
C ALA A 25 -20.50 10.01 40.30
N GLN A 26 -19.43 10.74 40.01
CA GLN A 26 -19.32 11.83 39.02
C GLN A 26 -17.88 12.32 39.17
N ASP A 27 -17.05 12.08 38.14
CA ASP A 27 -15.70 12.64 37.89
C ASP A 27 -14.80 11.69 37.07
N ILE A 28 -15.35 10.66 36.43
CA ILE A 28 -14.73 10.13 35.19
C ILE A 28 -15.38 10.86 34.01
N GLU A 29 -15.14 12.16 33.98
CA GLU A 29 -15.42 13.00 32.85
C GLU A 29 -14.42 12.64 31.74
N LYS A 30 -14.91 11.84 30.79
CA LYS A 30 -14.60 12.01 29.35
C LYS A 30 -13.12 12.23 29.00
N ALA A 31 -12.27 11.25 29.28
CA ALA A 31 -11.14 10.99 28.38
C ALA A 31 -11.71 10.43 27.07
N GLY A 32 -12.30 11.31 26.25
CA GLY A 32 -12.66 10.98 24.89
C GLY A 32 -11.38 10.60 24.18
N SER A 33 -11.13 9.31 24.00
CA SER A 33 -10.10 8.86 23.07
C SER A 33 -10.58 9.34 21.70
N ASN A 34 -10.09 10.49 21.25
CA ASN A 34 -10.14 10.90 19.85
C ASN A 34 -9.24 9.91 19.10
N LYS A 35 -9.75 8.68 18.91
CA LYS A 35 -9.10 7.67 18.11
C LYS A 35 -9.16 8.19 16.69
N THR A 36 -8.01 8.57 16.14
CA THR A 36 -7.90 9.03 14.76
C THR A 36 -8.57 8.01 13.84
N ASP A 37 -9.53 8.47 13.05
CA ASP A 37 -10.11 7.67 11.98
C ASP A 37 -9.13 7.64 10.81
N TYR A 38 -8.26 6.62 10.81
CA TYR A 38 -7.24 6.44 9.78
C TYR A 38 -7.81 6.30 8.37
N THR A 39 -9.04 5.80 8.22
CA THR A 39 -9.68 5.71 6.91
C THR A 39 -10.00 7.09 6.38
N LYS A 40 -10.63 7.93 7.21
CA LYS A 40 -10.96 9.32 6.84
C LYS A 40 -9.69 10.14 6.55
N GLU A 41 -8.68 10.04 7.40
CA GLU A 41 -7.42 10.76 7.19
C GLU A 41 -6.64 10.25 5.96
N SER A 42 -6.70 8.94 5.67
CA SER A 42 -6.12 8.40 4.45
C SER A 42 -6.80 8.97 3.20
N ILE A 43 -8.14 9.03 3.17
CA ILE A 43 -8.89 9.64 2.06
C ILE A 43 -8.44 11.09 1.84
N LYS A 44 -8.41 11.89 2.91
CA LYS A 44 -7.97 13.29 2.85
C LYS A 44 -6.52 13.43 2.37
N ALA A 45 -5.62 12.57 2.84
CA ALA A 45 -4.24 12.57 2.38
C ALA A 45 -4.15 12.24 0.87
N MET A 46 -4.94 11.28 0.38
CA MET A 46 -4.98 10.90 -1.04
C MET A 46 -5.62 12.00 -1.89
N GLU A 47 -6.68 12.67 -1.44
CA GLU A 47 -7.26 13.83 -2.14
C GLU A 47 -6.24 14.94 -2.38
N ASN A 48 -5.32 15.15 -1.44
CA ASN A 48 -4.23 16.12 -1.58
C ASN A 48 -3.07 15.63 -2.45
N LEU A 49 -2.84 14.31 -2.50
CA LEU A 49 -1.73 13.70 -3.24
C LEU A 49 -2.06 13.49 -4.72
N ARG A 50 -3.25 12.95 -5.06
CA ARG A 50 -3.63 12.58 -6.43
C ARG A 50 -3.44 13.71 -7.44
N PRO A 51 -3.87 14.97 -7.19
CA PRO A 51 -3.68 16.06 -8.14
C PRO A 51 -2.22 16.34 -8.49
N LYS A 52 -1.32 16.10 -7.53
CA LYS A 52 0.12 16.30 -7.71
C LYS A 52 0.75 15.18 -8.54
N LEU A 53 0.12 14.01 -8.65
CA LEU A 53 0.59 12.89 -9.46
C LEU A 53 0.26 13.04 -10.95
N TYR A 54 -0.74 13.83 -11.33
CA TYR A 54 -1.20 13.91 -12.73
C TYR A 54 -0.13 14.43 -13.70
N GLY A 55 -0.24 14.06 -14.97
CA GLY A 55 0.69 14.44 -16.02
C GLY A 55 1.75 13.38 -16.30
N THR A 56 2.74 13.76 -17.10
CA THR A 56 3.74 12.83 -17.64
C THR A 56 5.02 12.81 -16.83
N TRP A 57 5.46 11.60 -16.52
CA TRP A 57 6.66 11.30 -15.77
C TRP A 57 7.61 10.45 -16.61
N SER A 58 8.90 10.77 -16.57
CA SER A 58 9.98 9.96 -17.14
C SER A 58 10.54 9.03 -16.07
N MET A 59 10.67 7.74 -16.34
CA MET A 59 11.41 6.80 -15.47
C MET A 59 12.90 6.92 -15.78
N GLU A 60 13.55 7.90 -15.16
CA GLU A 60 14.94 8.24 -15.45
C GLU A 60 15.93 7.17 -14.96
N LYS A 61 15.69 6.63 -13.76
CA LYS A 61 16.60 5.69 -13.13
C LYS A 61 15.87 4.62 -12.32
N ILE A 62 16.17 3.36 -12.57
CA ILE A 62 15.60 2.21 -11.87
C ILE A 62 16.73 1.34 -11.33
N THR A 63 16.73 1.11 -10.03
CA THR A 63 17.68 0.23 -9.35
C THR A 63 17.04 -1.14 -9.18
N VAL A 64 17.69 -2.18 -9.71
CA VAL A 64 17.18 -3.56 -9.74
C VAL A 64 18.16 -4.49 -9.03
N LYS A 65 17.65 -5.28 -8.09
CA LYS A 65 18.36 -6.36 -7.40
C LYS A 65 18.21 -7.69 -8.15
N PRO A 66 19.23 -8.56 -8.11
CA PRO A 66 19.21 -9.86 -8.77
C PRO A 66 18.42 -10.90 -7.94
N VAL A 67 17.12 -10.67 -7.74
CA VAL A 67 16.21 -11.66 -7.12
C VAL A 67 15.74 -12.67 -8.17
N LEU A 68 15.18 -13.82 -7.75
CA LEU A 68 14.84 -14.96 -8.61
C LEU A 68 14.16 -14.59 -9.94
N SER A 69 13.15 -13.73 -9.95
CA SER A 69 12.46 -13.31 -11.18
C SER A 69 13.36 -12.53 -12.13
N ALA A 70 14.06 -11.52 -11.62
CA ALA A 70 15.00 -10.70 -12.38
C ALA A 70 16.25 -11.48 -12.84
N ALA A 71 16.76 -12.38 -12.00
CA ALA A 71 17.95 -13.18 -12.31
C ALA A 71 17.64 -14.30 -13.32
N GLY A 72 16.49 -14.96 -13.19
CA GLY A 72 16.07 -16.06 -14.05
C GLY A 72 15.58 -15.58 -15.42
N GLU A 73 14.59 -14.70 -15.44
CA GLU A 73 13.89 -14.32 -16.67
C GLU A 73 14.61 -13.19 -17.44
N LEU A 74 15.25 -12.27 -16.72
CA LEU A 74 15.91 -11.10 -17.31
C LEU A 74 17.44 -11.20 -17.31
N GLY A 75 18.01 -12.21 -16.64
CA GLY A 75 19.45 -12.44 -16.59
C GLY A 75 20.23 -11.45 -15.72
N PHE A 76 19.58 -10.71 -14.82
CA PHE A 76 20.29 -9.81 -13.90
C PHE A 76 21.02 -10.61 -12.81
N LYS A 77 22.33 -10.75 -12.95
CA LYS A 77 23.20 -11.48 -12.02
C LYS A 77 23.79 -10.64 -10.89
N ARG A 78 23.59 -9.32 -10.93
CA ARG A 78 24.08 -8.33 -9.97
C ARG A 78 23.14 -7.13 -9.94
N ASP A 79 23.32 -6.26 -8.96
CA ASP A 79 22.62 -4.99 -8.90
C ASP A 79 22.83 -4.21 -10.22
N THR A 80 21.72 -3.80 -10.82
CA THR A 80 21.69 -3.21 -12.15
C THR A 80 20.90 -1.92 -12.11
N THR A 81 21.39 -0.90 -12.81
CA THR A 81 20.67 0.35 -13.03
C THR A 81 20.18 0.41 -14.46
N LEU A 82 18.87 0.57 -14.64
CA LEU A 82 18.26 0.85 -15.94
C LEU A 82 17.99 2.35 -16.03
N LEU A 83 18.29 2.94 -17.19
CA LEU A 83 18.10 4.37 -17.43
C LEU A 83 17.02 4.57 -18.50
N ASN A 84 16.18 5.60 -18.32
CA ASN A 84 15.19 6.03 -19.31
C ASN A 84 14.29 4.90 -19.82
N LEU A 85 13.85 4.02 -18.92
CA LEU A 85 13.18 2.77 -19.32
C LEU A 85 11.84 3.04 -20.01
N ALA A 86 11.03 3.93 -19.44
CA ALA A 86 9.65 4.16 -19.86
C ALA A 86 9.17 5.57 -19.46
N SER A 87 8.02 5.96 -19.97
CA SER A 87 7.30 7.15 -19.49
C SER A 87 5.89 6.79 -19.03
N LEU A 88 5.45 7.40 -17.94
CA LEU A 88 4.16 7.16 -17.32
C LEU A 88 3.34 8.44 -17.36
N ASN A 89 2.22 8.44 -18.07
CA ASN A 89 1.23 9.51 -17.98
C ASN A 89 0.16 9.11 -16.97
N ILE A 90 -0.03 9.89 -15.92
CA ILE A 90 -1.04 9.65 -14.87
C ILE A 90 -2.18 10.66 -15.06
N ASP A 91 -3.41 10.19 -14.97
CA ASP A 91 -4.62 11.00 -15.08
C ASP A 91 -5.68 10.54 -14.05
N ARG A 92 -6.78 11.28 -14.00
CA ARG A 92 -7.98 10.90 -13.27
C ARG A 92 -8.51 9.56 -13.79
N VAL A 93 -9.24 8.86 -12.93
CA VAL A 93 -9.88 7.60 -13.30
C VAL A 93 -10.91 7.83 -14.40
N ASP A 94 -10.71 7.20 -15.56
CA ASP A 94 -11.70 7.16 -16.63
C ASP A 94 -12.61 5.92 -16.49
N TYR A 95 -13.73 6.12 -15.81
CA TYR A 95 -14.74 5.08 -15.63
C TYR A 95 -15.51 4.71 -16.91
N SER A 96 -15.45 5.57 -17.94
CA SER A 96 -16.19 5.35 -19.19
C SER A 96 -15.51 4.36 -20.11
N SER A 97 -14.17 4.44 -20.24
CA SER A 97 -13.37 3.48 -21.01
C SER A 97 -13.00 2.22 -20.22
N GLN A 98 -13.15 2.24 -18.89
CA GLN A 98 -12.87 1.10 -17.99
C GLN A 98 -14.06 0.75 -17.08
N PRO A 99 -15.26 0.44 -17.64
CA PRO A 99 -16.49 0.26 -16.88
C PRO A 99 -16.49 -0.95 -15.94
N GLY A 100 -15.52 -1.88 -16.09
CA GLY A 100 -15.35 -3.03 -15.20
C GLY A 100 -14.59 -2.74 -13.89
N ASN A 101 -14.03 -1.54 -13.70
CA ASN A 101 -13.09 -1.24 -12.62
C ASN A 101 -13.53 -0.10 -11.69
N LEU A 102 -14.85 0.10 -11.56
CA LEU A 102 -15.51 1.24 -10.89
C LEU A 102 -15.18 1.41 -9.40
N THR A 103 -14.57 0.42 -8.75
CA THR A 103 -14.46 0.40 -7.27
C THR A 103 -13.04 0.40 -6.72
N ARG A 104 -11.99 0.42 -7.55
CA ARG A 104 -10.66 0.02 -7.06
C ARG A 104 -9.48 0.89 -7.46
N ASN A 105 -9.62 1.89 -8.31
CA ASN A 105 -8.51 2.77 -8.68
C ASN A 105 -8.66 4.17 -8.08
N ASP A 106 -7.55 4.71 -7.60
CA ASP A 106 -7.45 6.10 -7.18
C ASP A 106 -7.08 7.02 -8.34
N VAL A 107 -6.18 6.54 -9.21
CA VAL A 107 -5.75 7.21 -10.44
C VAL A 107 -5.45 6.16 -11.52
N THR A 108 -5.56 6.55 -12.79
CA THR A 108 -5.24 5.70 -13.95
C THR A 108 -4.17 6.35 -14.80
N GLY A 109 -3.70 5.65 -15.83
CA GLY A 109 -2.69 6.21 -16.71
C GLY A 109 -2.32 5.32 -17.88
N MET A 110 -1.33 5.80 -18.63
CA MET A 110 -0.71 5.06 -19.73
C MET A 110 0.79 4.94 -19.48
N LEU A 111 1.28 3.71 -19.41
CA LEU A 111 2.71 3.40 -19.41
C LEU A 111 3.18 3.20 -20.84
N LYS A 112 4.05 4.08 -21.33
CA LYS A 112 4.71 3.93 -22.63
C LYS A 112 6.08 3.29 -22.43
N PHE A 113 6.24 2.10 -22.98
CA PHE A 113 7.49 1.34 -22.98
C PHE A 113 7.84 0.96 -24.42
N LYS A 114 9.02 1.36 -24.88
CA LYS A 114 9.40 1.31 -26.30
C LYS A 114 8.34 1.98 -27.19
N THR A 115 7.82 1.28 -28.19
CA THR A 115 6.79 1.75 -29.13
C THR A 115 5.36 1.45 -28.67
N LYS A 116 5.20 0.81 -27.50
CA LYS A 116 3.92 0.32 -26.99
C LYS A 116 3.40 1.18 -25.84
N SER A 117 2.08 1.22 -25.68
CA SER A 117 1.41 1.94 -24.60
C SER A 117 0.42 1.02 -23.90
N TYR A 118 0.51 0.94 -22.58
CA TYR A 118 -0.27 0.05 -21.74
C TYR A 118 -1.15 0.81 -20.77
N PRO A 119 -2.46 0.51 -20.69
CA PRO A 119 -3.32 1.09 -19.67
C PRO A 119 -2.90 0.54 -18.30
N VAL A 120 -2.74 1.43 -17.34
CA VAL A 120 -2.31 1.11 -15.98
C VAL A 120 -3.15 1.86 -14.95
N GLY A 121 -3.14 1.38 -13.71
CA GLY A 121 -3.86 1.99 -12.60
C GLY A 121 -3.19 1.79 -11.26
N PHE A 122 -3.59 2.63 -10.32
CA PHE A 122 -3.05 2.69 -8.97
C PHE A 122 -4.15 2.50 -7.96
N ARG A 123 -3.89 1.65 -6.96
CA ARG A 123 -4.72 1.55 -5.75
C ARG A 123 -3.88 2.07 -4.59
N MET A 124 -4.29 3.20 -4.01
CA MET A 124 -3.45 3.99 -3.13
C MET A 124 -4.01 4.02 -1.71
N LEU A 125 -3.12 3.90 -0.73
CA LEU A 125 -3.44 4.08 0.67
C LEU A 125 -2.37 4.97 1.29
N ALA A 126 -2.79 6.00 2.03
CA ALA A 126 -1.85 6.82 2.77
C ALA A 126 -1.13 5.97 3.82
N THR A 127 0.16 6.23 4.05
CA THR A 127 0.87 5.50 5.09
C THR A 127 0.51 6.05 6.47
N PRO A 128 0.47 5.20 7.52
CA PRO A 128 0.15 5.66 8.86
C PRO A 128 1.09 6.77 9.36
N THR A 129 2.40 6.66 9.11
CA THR A 129 3.39 7.67 9.52
C THR A 129 3.20 8.99 8.80
N TRP A 130 2.77 8.95 7.53
CA TRP A 130 2.43 10.18 6.82
C TRP A 130 1.19 10.86 7.41
N ILE A 131 0.17 10.08 7.79
CA ILE A 131 -1.04 10.59 8.43
C ILE A 131 -0.74 11.22 9.79
N THR A 132 0.06 10.55 10.63
CA THR A 132 0.29 10.98 12.03
C THR A 132 1.37 12.02 12.17
N GLU A 133 2.44 11.93 11.37
CA GLU A 133 3.66 12.72 11.56
C GLU A 133 4.07 13.52 10.31
N GLY A 134 3.47 13.24 9.15
CA GLY A 134 3.86 13.89 7.89
C GLY A 134 5.26 13.52 7.42
N ILE A 135 5.77 12.35 7.84
CA ILE A 135 7.09 11.84 7.47
C ILE A 135 7.03 10.50 6.74
N GLY A 136 8.08 10.22 5.97
CA GLY A 136 8.21 8.98 5.22
C GLY A 136 7.33 8.94 3.95
N PRO A 137 7.12 7.75 3.36
CA PRO A 137 6.31 7.56 2.16
C PRO A 137 4.91 8.12 2.33
N GLN A 138 4.43 8.86 1.33
CA GLN A 138 3.10 9.46 1.38
C GLN A 138 2.00 8.43 1.16
N THR A 139 2.28 7.41 0.36
CA THR A 139 1.33 6.35 0.04
C THR A 139 2.01 5.02 -0.25
N PHE A 140 1.31 3.92 0.01
CA PHE A 140 1.52 2.66 -0.68
C PHE A 140 0.57 2.56 -1.86
N ALA A 141 1.11 2.20 -3.03
CA ALA A 141 0.35 2.08 -4.25
C ALA A 141 0.60 0.73 -4.92
N LEU A 142 -0.49 0.02 -5.23
CA LEU A 142 -0.44 -1.15 -6.10
C LEU A 142 -0.57 -0.71 -7.56
N PHE A 143 0.47 -0.98 -8.35
CA PHE A 143 0.56 -0.58 -9.75
C PHE A 143 0.29 -1.78 -10.67
N GLU A 144 -0.77 -1.73 -11.48
CA GLU A 144 -1.30 -2.87 -12.24
C GLU A 144 -1.68 -2.47 -13.67
N PHE A 145 -1.66 -3.43 -14.60
CA PHE A 145 -2.30 -3.26 -15.90
C PHE A 145 -3.83 -3.14 -15.76
N ARG A 146 -4.42 -2.41 -16.70
CA ARG A 146 -5.84 -2.08 -16.76
C ARG A 146 -6.42 -2.27 -18.16
N PHE A 147 -6.07 -3.39 -18.80
CA PHE A 147 -6.70 -3.77 -20.07
C PHE A 147 -8.21 -3.98 -19.88
N PRO A 148 -9.03 -3.58 -20.86
CA PRO A 148 -10.42 -4.02 -20.90
C PRO A 148 -10.53 -5.56 -20.89
N VAL A 149 -11.55 -6.09 -20.23
CA VAL A 149 -11.72 -7.54 -20.08
C VAL A 149 -11.89 -8.18 -21.47
N GLY A 150 -11.11 -9.23 -21.73
CA GLY A 150 -11.18 -9.99 -22.98
C GLY A 150 -10.59 -9.30 -24.21
N SER A 151 -9.94 -8.14 -24.06
CA SER A 151 -9.45 -7.35 -25.20
C SER A 151 -7.95 -7.50 -25.48
N HIS A 152 -7.23 -8.37 -24.77
CA HIS A 152 -5.77 -8.35 -24.79
C HIS A 152 -5.14 -9.74 -24.67
N LEU A 153 -4.11 -9.98 -25.47
CA LEU A 153 -3.21 -11.13 -25.37
C LEU A 153 -1.87 -10.64 -24.85
N THR A 154 -1.28 -11.36 -23.89
CA THR A 154 0.01 -10.96 -23.30
C THR A 154 1.11 -10.86 -24.35
N GLU A 155 1.76 -9.70 -24.42
CA GLU A 155 2.88 -9.44 -25.34
C GLU A 155 4.23 -9.63 -24.63
N THR A 156 5.32 -9.82 -25.38
CA THR A 156 6.67 -10.00 -24.82
C THR A 156 7.13 -8.82 -23.97
N GLU A 157 6.83 -7.59 -24.40
CA GLU A 157 7.10 -6.37 -23.63
C GLU A 157 6.35 -6.35 -22.29
N GLU A 158 5.11 -6.83 -22.27
CA GLU A 158 4.31 -6.95 -21.04
C GLU A 158 4.97 -7.94 -20.07
N ALA A 159 5.32 -9.13 -20.58
CA ALA A 159 6.02 -10.15 -19.81
C ALA A 159 7.34 -9.63 -19.24
N TYR A 160 8.11 -8.85 -20.02
CA TYR A 160 9.32 -8.19 -19.54
C TYR A 160 9.05 -7.26 -18.34
N LEU A 161 8.02 -6.40 -18.44
CA LEU A 161 7.67 -5.46 -17.36
C LEU A 161 7.19 -6.19 -16.10
N SER A 162 6.44 -7.28 -16.25
CA SER A 162 6.03 -8.15 -15.14
C SER A 162 7.22 -8.89 -14.51
N ASN A 163 8.12 -9.47 -15.32
CA ASN A 163 9.31 -10.17 -14.84
C ASN A 163 10.31 -9.24 -14.15
N LEU A 164 10.35 -7.97 -14.58
CA LEU A 164 11.08 -6.89 -13.91
C LEU A 164 10.47 -6.55 -12.54
N THR A 165 9.30 -7.08 -12.20
CA THR A 165 8.48 -6.70 -11.04
C THR A 165 8.10 -5.23 -11.07
N LEU A 166 7.92 -4.65 -12.26
CA LEU A 166 7.43 -3.28 -12.43
C LEU A 166 5.92 -3.22 -12.26
N ILE A 167 5.21 -4.21 -12.80
CA ILE A 167 3.74 -4.26 -12.84
C ILE A 167 3.25 -5.41 -11.97
N GLY A 168 2.10 -5.20 -11.32
CA GLY A 168 1.50 -6.15 -10.39
C GLY A 168 2.04 -6.04 -8.97
N GLU A 169 2.69 -4.91 -8.64
CA GLU A 169 3.48 -4.78 -7.41
C GLU A 169 3.12 -3.55 -6.57
N ASN A 170 3.46 -3.63 -5.29
CA ASN A 170 3.25 -2.55 -4.34
C ASN A 170 4.52 -1.70 -4.18
N TYR A 171 4.35 -0.39 -4.29
CA TYR A 171 5.39 0.59 -4.08
C TYR A 171 5.03 1.54 -2.95
N SER A 172 6.03 1.92 -2.16
CA SER A 172 5.93 3.15 -1.38
C SER A 172 6.31 4.33 -2.27
N ILE A 173 5.52 5.40 -2.26
CA ILE A 173 5.71 6.57 -3.12
C ILE A 173 6.01 7.81 -2.27
N ASN A 174 7.05 8.52 -2.67
CA ASN A 174 7.43 9.82 -2.14
C ASN A 174 7.52 10.83 -3.28
N MET A 175 6.70 11.86 -3.25
CA MET A 175 6.81 12.99 -4.17
C MET A 175 7.54 14.14 -3.50
N SER A 176 8.39 14.83 -4.26
CA SER A 176 9.09 16.02 -3.80
C SER A 176 8.11 17.14 -3.48
N LYS A 177 8.52 18.07 -2.61
CA LYS A 177 7.70 19.21 -2.21
C LYS A 177 7.30 20.11 -3.39
N ASP A 178 8.18 20.24 -4.38
CA ASP A 178 7.95 21.01 -5.60
C ASP A 178 7.16 20.22 -6.68
N GLY A 179 6.85 18.94 -6.44
CA GLY A 179 6.09 18.10 -7.35
C GLY A 179 6.79 17.82 -8.68
N LYS A 180 8.12 17.97 -8.75
CA LYS A 180 8.92 17.73 -9.97
C LYS A 180 9.54 16.34 -10.01
N THR A 181 9.76 15.72 -8.85
CA THR A 181 10.33 14.38 -8.77
C THR A 181 9.47 13.48 -7.90
N MET A 182 9.51 12.20 -8.20
CA MET A 182 8.78 11.18 -7.47
C MET A 182 9.65 9.93 -7.37
N ILE A 183 9.77 9.37 -6.18
CA ILE A 183 10.54 8.16 -5.93
C ILE A 183 9.57 7.07 -5.51
N TRP A 184 9.60 5.96 -6.24
CA TRP A 184 8.93 4.74 -5.84
C TRP A 184 9.97 3.80 -5.26
N LYS A 185 9.67 3.16 -4.13
CA LYS A 185 10.50 2.09 -3.57
C LYS A 185 9.70 0.80 -3.49
N GLY A 186 10.26 -0.27 -4.05
CA GLY A 186 9.63 -1.59 -4.04
C GLY A 186 9.70 -2.23 -2.65
N LEU A 187 8.65 -2.97 -2.29
CA LEU A 187 8.55 -3.66 -1.00
C LEU A 187 9.04 -5.11 -1.13
N ASN A 188 10.36 -5.32 -1.03
CA ASN A 188 11.03 -6.62 -1.18
C ASN A 188 10.79 -7.28 -2.55
N ARG A 189 11.15 -6.56 -3.62
CA ARG A 189 11.02 -7.00 -5.03
C ARG A 189 12.31 -6.77 -5.80
N ALA A 190 12.33 -7.13 -7.09
CA ALA A 190 13.50 -6.92 -7.93
C ALA A 190 13.79 -5.43 -8.06
N ILE A 191 12.79 -4.60 -8.33
CA ILE A 191 12.95 -3.15 -8.30
C ILE A 191 13.07 -2.70 -6.84
N GLU A 192 14.24 -2.14 -6.50
CA GLU A 192 14.46 -1.47 -5.23
C GLU A 192 13.89 -0.05 -5.26
N SER A 193 14.17 0.70 -6.32
CA SER A 193 13.69 2.06 -6.48
C SER A 193 13.52 2.48 -7.93
N ILE A 194 12.59 3.39 -8.17
CA ILE A 194 12.40 4.11 -9.43
C ILE A 194 12.40 5.60 -9.13
N GLU A 195 13.28 6.34 -9.79
CA GLU A 195 13.33 7.79 -9.76
C GLU A 195 12.60 8.33 -11.00
N PHE A 196 11.55 9.10 -10.77
CA PHE A 196 10.77 9.76 -11.81
C PHE A 196 11.04 11.27 -11.82
N VAL A 197 11.06 11.83 -13.02
CA VAL A 197 11.13 13.28 -13.26
C VAL A 197 9.95 13.70 -14.13
N ARG A 198 9.26 14.76 -13.72
CA ARG A 198 8.15 15.32 -14.49
C ARG A 198 8.67 15.94 -15.80
N LYS A 199 7.98 15.65 -16.91
CA LYS A 199 8.28 16.24 -18.23
C LYS A 199 7.58 17.57 -18.43
#